data_AF-A0A1I1NIL5-F1
#
_entry.id   AF-A0A1I1NIL5-F1
#
_cell.length_a   1.000
_cell.length_b   1.000
_cell.length_c   1.000
_cell.angle_alpha   90.00
_cell.angle_beta   90.00
_cell.angle_gamma   90.00
#
_symmetry.space_group_name_H-M   'P 1'
#
loop_
_entity.id
_entity.type
_entity.pdbx_description
1 polymer ?
#
loop_
_entity_poly.entity_id
_entity_poly.type
_entity_poly.pdbx_seq_one_letter_code
_entity_poly.pdbx_strand_id
1 'polypeptide(L)'
;MSQQSEWHTLQTALRTASDIAFLEERPQGEQAEVLVDALRRAVSAALALRDGPGDTGCSVHPYGPVDPLHGDKEDPLPPGWGRCLLCNDRRRRAGARRRSA
;
A
#
# COMPACT_ATOMS: atom_id res chain seq x y z
N MET A 1 -5.52 4.05 -1.14
CA MET A 1 -5.23 4.69 0.15
C MET A 1 -3.75 5.03 0.17
N SER A 2 -3.33 6.15 0.78
CA SER A 2 -1.93 6.62 0.72
C SER A 2 -1.11 5.97 1.83
N GLN A 3 0.18 5.68 1.62
CA GLN A 3 1.04 5.17 2.70
C GLN A 3 1.05 6.11 3.93
N GLN A 4 0.86 7.41 3.73
CA GLN A 4 0.75 8.37 4.82
C GLN A 4 -0.55 8.21 5.63
N SER A 5 -1.66 7.81 4.99
CA SER A 5 -2.89 7.49 5.72
C SER A 5 -2.75 6.18 6.49
N GLU A 6 -2.10 5.16 5.92
CA GLU A 6 -1.84 3.91 6.64
C GLU A 6 -0.92 4.12 7.84
N TRP A 7 0.12 4.95 7.70
CA TRP A 7 0.99 5.30 8.82
C TRP A 7 0.23 5.99 9.96
N HIS A 8 -0.61 6.98 9.64
CA HIS A 8 -1.43 7.66 10.65
C HIS A 8 -2.43 6.72 11.33
N THR A 9 -3.05 5.82 10.56
CA THR A 9 -3.95 4.78 11.09
C THR A 9 -3.21 3.86 12.05
N LEU A 10 -2.00 3.38 11.68
CA LEU A 10 -1.17 2.55 12.54
C LEU A 10 -0.82 3.26 13.85
N GLN A 11 -0.34 4.50 13.79
CA GLN A 11 0.01 5.29 14.98
C GLN A 11 -1.19 5.49 15.91
N THR A 12 -2.37 5.80 15.35
CA THR A 12 -3.59 6.01 16.13
C THR A 12 -4.03 4.72 16.82
N ALA A 13 -4.06 3.61 16.08
CA ALA A 13 -4.48 2.31 16.60
C ALA A 13 -3.55 1.81 17.71
N LEU A 14 -2.24 1.96 17.56
CA LEU A 14 -1.26 1.60 18.60
C LEU A 14 -1.38 2.46 19.85
N ARG A 15 -1.69 3.76 19.71
CA ARG A 15 -1.91 4.63 20.86
C ARG A 15 -3.14 4.18 21.65
N THR A 16 -4.26 3.94 20.97
CA THR A 16 -5.48 3.42 21.63
C THR A 16 -5.23 2.09 22.34
N ALA A 17 -4.53 1.15 21.70
CA ALA A 17 -4.21 -0.13 22.33
C ALA A 17 -3.31 0.04 23.57
N SER A 18 -2.31 0.93 23.48
CA SER A 18 -1.43 1.26 24.61
C SER A 18 -2.21 1.90 25.76
N ASP A 19 -3.06 2.88 25.46
CA ASP A 19 -3.85 3.59 26.48
C ASP A 19 -4.73 2.60 27.28
N ILE A 20 -5.40 1.67 26.61
CA ILE A 20 -6.22 0.64 27.27
C ILE A 20 -5.35 -0.30 28.11
N ALA A 21 -4.21 -0.75 27.58
CA ALA A 21 -3.31 -1.66 28.29
C ALA A 21 -2.62 -1.01 29.50
N PHE A 22 -2.44 0.32 29.50
CA PHE A 22 -1.86 1.05 30.62
C PHE A 22 -2.89 1.44 31.69
N LEU A 23 -4.11 1.78 31.29
CA LEU A 23 -5.15 2.22 32.23
C LEU A 23 -5.82 1.06 32.96
N GLU A 24 -5.90 -0.10 32.31
CA GLU A 24 -6.64 -1.26 32.81
C GLU A 24 -5.68 -2.44 33.05
N GLU A 25 -5.61 -2.91 34.30
CA GLU A 25 -4.77 -4.06 34.66
C GLU A 25 -5.22 -5.35 33.95
N ARG A 26 -6.53 -5.45 33.62
CA ARG A 26 -7.09 -6.54 32.81
C ARG A 26 -8.37 -6.10 32.09
N PRO A 27 -8.27 -5.62 30.83
CA PRO A 27 -9.43 -5.18 30.06
C PRO A 27 -10.46 -6.30 29.89
N GLN A 28 -11.74 -6.02 30.13
CA GLN A 28 -12.86 -6.97 29.97
C GLN A 28 -14.06 -6.29 29.29
N GLY A 29 -14.99 -7.11 28.80
CA GLY A 29 -16.21 -6.62 28.14
C GLY A 29 -15.90 -5.65 27.00
N GLU A 30 -16.58 -4.50 26.99
CA GLU A 30 -16.44 -3.47 25.97
C GLU A 30 -14.99 -2.99 25.79
N GLN A 31 -14.23 -2.84 26.87
CA GLN A 31 -12.82 -2.42 26.80
C GLN A 31 -11.96 -3.44 26.04
N ALA A 32 -12.23 -4.72 26.24
CA ALA A 32 -11.57 -5.79 25.52
C ALA A 32 -11.94 -5.79 24.02
N GLU A 33 -13.19 -5.47 23.68
CA GLU A 33 -13.62 -5.33 22.28
C GLU A 33 -12.92 -4.16 21.58
N VAL A 34 -12.85 -3.00 22.24
CA VAL A 34 -12.13 -1.83 21.70
C VAL A 34 -10.64 -2.13 21.51
N LEU A 35 -10.02 -2.84 22.47
CA LEU A 35 -8.63 -3.28 22.34
C LEU A 35 -8.43 -4.21 21.13
N VAL A 36 -9.32 -5.19 20.94
CA VAL A 36 -9.26 -6.11 19.81
C VAL A 36 -9.42 -5.37 18.48
N ASP A 37 -10.34 -4.41 18.39
CA ASP A 37 -10.52 -3.60 17.18
C ASP A 37 -9.29 -2.74 16.88
N ALA A 38 -8.73 -2.07 17.89
CA ALA A 38 -7.50 -1.29 17.75
C ALA A 38 -6.35 -2.15 17.23
N LEU A 39 -6.14 -3.34 17.81
CA LEU A 39 -5.08 -4.26 17.36
C LEU A 39 -5.31 -4.76 15.93
N ARG A 40 -6.56 -5.08 15.55
CA ARG A 40 -6.89 -5.47 14.17
C ARG A 40 -6.58 -4.36 13.17
N ARG A 41 -6.94 -3.11 13.49
CA ARG A 41 -6.62 -1.95 12.64
C ARG A 41 -5.12 -1.73 12.51
N ALA A 42 -4.38 -1.87 13.62
CA ALA A 42 -2.92 -1.78 13.60
C ALA A 42 -2.29 -2.85 12.70
N VAL A 43 -2.74 -4.11 12.81
CA VAL A 43 -2.26 -5.21 11.96
C VAL A 43 -2.56 -4.92 10.49
N SER A 44 -3.79 -4.53 10.15
CA SER A 44 -4.17 -4.22 8.76
C SER A 44 -3.32 -3.08 8.17
N ALA A 45 -3.12 -1.99 8.92
CA ALA A 45 -2.29 -0.88 8.47
C ALA A 45 -0.82 -1.27 8.31
N ALA A 46 -0.28 -2.08 9.24
CA ALA A 46 1.08 -2.60 9.14
C ALA A 46 1.26 -3.54 7.93
N LEU A 47 0.27 -4.38 7.63
CA LEU A 47 0.27 -5.21 6.43
C LEU A 47 0.24 -4.36 5.16
N ALA A 48 -0.59 -3.31 5.12
CA ALA A 48 -0.63 -2.39 3.98
C ALA A 48 0.70 -1.64 3.77
N LEU A 49 1.40 -1.28 4.84
CA LEU A 49 2.75 -0.71 4.78
C LEU A 49 3.80 -1.73 4.34
N ARG A 50 3.69 -2.99 4.80
CA ARG A 50 4.59 -4.09 4.39
C ARG A 50 4.44 -4.42 2.91
N ASP A 51 3.21 -4.53 2.45
CA ASP A 51 2.91 -4.93 1.06
C ASP A 51 3.32 -3.81 0.09
N GLY A 52 3.45 -2.58 0.59
CA GLY A 52 3.87 -1.42 -0.17
C GLY A 52 2.95 -1.17 -1.39
N PRO A 53 3.31 -0.25 -2.29
CA PRO A 53 2.81 -0.30 -3.65
C PRO A 53 3.38 -1.60 -4.26
N GLY A 54 2.50 -2.53 -4.67
CA GLY A 54 2.85 -3.93 -4.94
C GLY A 54 4.16 -4.17 -5.70
N ASP A 55 4.86 -5.28 -5.37
CA ASP A 55 6.16 -5.63 -5.95
C ASP A 55 6.12 -5.66 -7.49
N THR A 56 6.74 -4.66 -8.10
CA THR A 56 6.79 -4.55 -9.57
C THR A 56 7.88 -5.44 -10.15
N GLY A 57 8.83 -5.94 -9.34
CA GLY A 57 10.03 -6.64 -9.82
C GLY A 57 10.97 -5.76 -10.65
N CYS A 58 10.84 -4.43 -10.60
CA CYS A 58 11.73 -3.50 -11.29
C CYS A 58 13.01 -3.28 -10.47
N SER A 59 14.19 -3.32 -11.10
CA SER A 59 15.46 -3.02 -10.43
C SER A 59 15.58 -1.57 -9.95
N VAL A 60 14.81 -0.65 -10.53
CA VAL A 60 14.82 0.78 -10.19
C VAL A 60 13.69 1.14 -9.21
N HIS A 61 12.52 0.50 -9.34
CA HIS A 61 11.35 0.78 -8.51
C HIS A 61 10.74 -0.54 -7.99
N PRO A 62 11.44 -1.31 -7.14
CA PRO A 62 10.97 -2.63 -6.71
C PRO A 62 9.57 -2.55 -6.12
N TYR A 63 9.30 -1.54 -5.29
CA TYR A 63 8.00 -1.27 -4.64
C TYR A 63 7.26 -0.09 -5.28
N GLY A 64 7.38 0.07 -6.59
CA GLY A 64 6.65 1.11 -7.33
C GLY A 64 5.16 0.76 -7.50
N PRO A 65 4.31 1.71 -7.91
CA PRO A 65 2.95 1.37 -8.31
C PRO A 65 2.94 0.36 -9.47
N VAL A 66 2.10 -0.67 -9.36
CA VAL A 66 1.84 -1.63 -10.44
C VAL A 66 1.00 -0.96 -11.53
N ASP A 67 1.37 -1.17 -12.79
CA ASP A 67 0.67 -0.66 -13.96
C ASP A 67 -0.69 -1.38 -14.10
N PRO A 68 -1.83 -0.65 -14.13
CA PRO A 68 -3.15 -1.25 -14.25
C PRO A 68 -3.34 -2.10 -15.52
N LEU A 69 -2.65 -1.76 -16.60
CA LEU A 69 -2.72 -2.52 -17.86
C LEU A 69 -1.92 -3.83 -17.80
N HIS A 70 -1.18 -4.08 -16.72
CA HIS A 70 -0.45 -5.31 -16.55
C HIS A 70 -1.40 -6.46 -16.20
N GLY A 71 -1.65 -7.34 -17.17
CA GLY A 71 -2.58 -8.47 -17.03
C GLY A 71 -4.01 -8.15 -17.49
N ASP A 72 -4.24 -6.94 -17.99
CA ASP A 72 -5.46 -6.58 -18.71
C ASP A 72 -5.52 -7.35 -20.05
N LYS A 73 -6.65 -8.00 -20.34
CA LYS A 73 -6.82 -8.82 -21.55
C LYS A 73 -7.35 -8.02 -22.71
N GLU A 74 -8.08 -6.95 -22.42
CA GLU A 74 -8.74 -6.07 -23.36
C GLU A 74 -7.77 -5.00 -23.87
N ASP A 75 -6.87 -4.50 -23.02
CA ASP A 75 -5.80 -3.56 -23.37
C ASP A 75 -4.44 -3.98 -22.75
N PRO A 76 -3.81 -5.05 -23.26
CA PRO A 76 -2.58 -5.57 -22.69
C PRO A 76 -1.40 -4.63 -22.95
N LEU A 77 -0.48 -4.59 -21.97
CA LEU A 77 0.80 -3.92 -22.16
C LEU A 77 1.59 -4.49 -23.36
N PRO A 78 2.31 -3.63 -24.11
CA PRO A 78 3.14 -4.09 -25.22
C PRO A 78 4.24 -5.06 -24.77
N PRO A 79 4.74 -5.94 -25.67
CA PRO A 79 5.84 -6.85 -25.36
C PRO A 79 7.07 -6.12 -24.80
N GLY A 80 7.66 -6.66 -23.73
CA GLY A 80 8.83 -6.07 -23.04
C GLY A 80 8.50 -5.00 -21.99
N TRP A 81 7.21 -4.73 -21.75
CA TRP A 81 6.75 -3.86 -20.68
C TRP A 81 6.52 -4.66 -19.40
N GLY A 82 7.01 -4.12 -18.28
CA GLY A 82 6.94 -4.78 -16.98
C GLY A 82 5.74 -4.31 -16.17
N ARG A 83 5.71 -4.70 -14.90
CA ARG A 83 4.67 -4.28 -13.94
C ARG A 83 4.80 -2.84 -13.47
N CYS A 84 5.97 -2.21 -13.63
CA CYS A 84 6.23 -0.91 -13.02
C CYS A 84 5.58 0.24 -13.82
N LEU A 85 4.56 0.87 -13.24
CA LEU A 85 3.85 2.00 -13.83
C LEU A 85 4.81 3.17 -14.14
N LEU A 86 5.77 3.46 -13.26
CA LEU A 86 6.70 4.59 -13.44
C LEU A 86 7.64 4.40 -14.65
N CYS A 87 8.15 3.17 -14.84
CA CYS A 87 9.00 2.84 -15.98
C CYS A 87 8.18 2.84 -17.28
N ASN A 88 6.96 2.32 -17.23
CA ASN A 88 6.04 2.28 -18.36
C ASN A 88 5.62 3.70 -18.77
N ASP A 89 5.27 4.57 -17.83
CA ASP A 89 4.95 5.98 -18.10
C ASP A 89 6.11 6.73 -18.75
N ARG A 90 7.34 6.48 -18.29
CA ARG A 90 8.54 7.05 -18.94
C ARG A 90 8.64 6.62 -20.40
N ARG A 91 8.38 5.34 -20.70
CA ARG A 91 8.35 4.79 -22.06
C ARG A 91 7.20 5.39 -22.89
N ARG A 92 6.00 5.53 -22.33
CA ARG A 92 4.83 6.18 -22.98
C ARG A 92 5.19 7.59 -23.44
N ARG A 93 5.76 8.39 -22.54
CA ARG A 93 6.20 9.77 -22.82
C ARG A 93 7.29 9.82 -23.88
N ALA A 94 8.26 8.90 -23.84
CA ALA A 94 9.32 8.82 -24.84
C ALA A 94 8.77 8.45 -26.24
N GLY A 95 7.80 7.53 -26.32
CA GLY A 95 7.16 7.13 -27.57
C GLY A 95 6.26 8.23 -28.15
N ALA A 96 5.53 8.96 -27.31
CA ALA A 96 4.70 10.10 -27.76
C ALA A 96 5.54 11.19 -28.43
N ARG A 97 6.71 11.52 -27.85
CA ARG A 97 7.62 12.53 -28.42
C ARG A 97 8.17 12.17 -29.79
N ARG A 98 8.34 10.87 -30.11
CA ARG A 98 8.82 10.43 -31.43
C ARG A 98 7.76 10.52 -32.54
N ARG A 99 6.48 10.58 -32.19
CA ARG A 99 5.38 10.68 -33.18
C ARG A 99 5.00 12.12 -33.52
N SER A 100 5.51 13.09 -32.75
CA SER A 100 5.25 14.52 -32.92
C SER A 100 6.42 15.28 -33.54
N ALA A 101 7.48 14.57 -33.96
CA ALA A 101 8.64 15.09 -34.67
C ALA A 101 8.67 14.49 -36.08
#